data_AF-A0A7K4BZV4-F1
#
_entry.id   AF-A0A7K4BZV4-F1
#
_cell.length_a   1.000
_cell.length_b   1.000
_cell.length_c   1.000
_cell.angle_alpha   90.00
_cell.angle_beta   90.00
_cell.angle_gamma   90.00
#
_symmetry.space_group_name_H-M   'P 1'
#
loop_
_entity.id
_entity.type
_entity.pdbx_description
1 polymer ?
#
loop_
_entity_poly.entity_id
_entity_poly.type
_entity_poly.pdbx_seq_one_letter_code
_entity_poly.pdbx_strand_id
1 'polypeptide(L)'
;MAYNLHRKENDEISDLRYEYEKRMRLRDSLQKNLERRKKLGLIDKPYERQLLSEIEEIQRDMDDYKKQIRSLESRRIRSENLRGL
;
A
#
# COMPACT_ATOMS: atom_id res chain seq x y z
N MET A 1 4.82 -6.66 30.66
CA MET A 1 5.15 -5.64 29.63
C MET A 1 5.00 -6.12 28.18
N ALA A 2 5.08 -7.42 27.89
CA ALA A 2 4.95 -7.98 26.53
C ALA A 2 3.59 -7.78 25.81
N TYR A 3 2.47 -7.76 26.55
CA TYR A 3 1.12 -7.70 25.98
C TYR A 3 0.83 -6.38 25.23
N ASN A 4 1.40 -5.27 25.71
CA ASN A 4 1.20 -3.94 25.11
C ASN A 4 1.97 -3.77 23.79
N LEU A 5 3.08 -4.51 23.61
CA LEU A 5 3.90 -4.41 22.39
C LEU A 5 3.21 -5.10 21.21
N HIS A 6 2.64 -6.29 21.41
CA HIS A 6 1.95 -7.03 20.33
C HIS A 6 0.64 -6.39 19.89
N ARG A 7 -0.09 -5.78 20.83
CA ARG A 7 -1.28 -5.00 20.48
C ARG A 7 -0.89 -3.83 19.56
N LYS A 8 0.16 -3.10 19.91
CA LYS A 8 0.68 -1.99 19.11
C LYS A 8 1.16 -2.44 17.72
N GLU A 9 1.87 -3.58 17.63
CA GLU A 9 2.32 -4.13 16.34
C GLU A 9 1.14 -4.60 15.46
N ASN A 10 0.07 -5.15 16.05
CA ASN A 10 -1.13 -5.55 15.30
C ASN A 10 -1.93 -4.33 14.81
N ASP A 11 -2.04 -3.29 15.64
CA ASP A 11 -2.68 -2.03 15.27
C ASP A 11 -1.91 -1.41 14.10
N GLU A 12 -0.56 -1.37 14.16
CA GLU A 12 0.30 -0.84 13.10
C GLU A 12 0.20 -1.65 11.79
N ILE A 13 0.16 -2.99 11.86
CA ILE A 13 -0.07 -3.84 10.68
C ILE A 13 -1.46 -3.56 10.07
N SER A 14 -2.49 -3.40 10.91
CA SER A 14 -3.85 -3.10 10.46
C SER A 14 -3.92 -1.74 9.76
N ASP A 15 -3.29 -0.72 10.33
CA ASP A 15 -3.22 0.63 9.74
C ASP A 15 -2.50 0.62 8.40
N LEU A 16 -1.38 -0.10 8.29
CA LEU A 16 -0.64 -0.24 7.03
C LEU A 16 -1.46 -0.99 5.96
N ARG A 17 -2.21 -2.02 6.35
CA ARG A 17 -3.11 -2.74 5.43
C ARG A 17 -4.24 -1.84 4.95
N TYR A 18 -4.80 -1.02 5.83
CA TYR A 18 -5.81 -0.03 5.47
C TYR A 18 -5.28 0.99 4.46
N GLU A 19 -4.11 1.58 4.70
CA GLU A 19 -3.51 2.54 3.75
C GLU A 19 -3.14 1.85 2.43
N TYR A 20 -2.64 0.62 2.45
CA TYR A 20 -2.41 -0.18 1.24
C TYR A 20 -3.68 -0.35 0.40
N GLU A 21 -4.81 -0.74 1.02
CA GLU A 21 -6.08 -0.90 0.32
C GLU A 21 -6.60 0.41 -0.25
N LYS A 22 -6.46 1.51 0.50
CA LYS A 22 -6.84 2.84 0.05
C LYS A 22 -6.05 3.27 -1.17
N ARG A 23 -4.73 3.06 -1.18
CA ARG A 23 -3.87 3.33 -2.35
C ARG A 23 -4.21 2.45 -3.54
N MET A 24 -4.48 1.17 -3.33
CA MET A 24 -4.92 0.26 -4.39
C MET A 24 -6.19 0.77 -5.08
N ARG A 25 -7.21 1.18 -4.31
CA ARG A 25 -8.46 1.72 -4.87
C ARG A 25 -8.22 3.02 -5.65
N LEU A 26 -7.34 3.89 -5.16
CA LEU A 26 -6.98 5.13 -5.86
C LEU A 26 -6.29 4.85 -7.20
N ARG A 27 -5.30 3.95 -7.21
CA ARG A 27 -4.62 3.52 -8.44
C ARG A 27 -5.60 2.97 -9.46
N ASP A 28 -6.49 2.07 -9.05
CA ASP A 28 -7.48 1.45 -9.95
C ASP A 28 -8.45 2.50 -10.52
N SER A 29 -8.81 3.51 -9.72
CA SER A 29 -9.64 4.64 -10.18
C SER A 29 -8.91 5.47 -11.24
N LEU A 30 -7.63 5.80 -11.01
CA LEU A 30 -6.81 6.56 -11.95
C LEU A 30 -6.57 5.79 -13.25
N GLN A 31 -6.32 4.47 -13.17
CA GLN A 31 -6.17 3.61 -14.34
C GLN A 31 -7.46 3.60 -15.19
N LYS A 32 -8.64 3.44 -14.56
CA LYS A 32 -9.93 3.50 -15.26
C LYS A 32 -10.18 4.87 -15.89
N ASN A 33 -9.79 5.96 -15.22
CA ASN A 33 -9.89 7.32 -15.74
C ASN A 33 -9.00 7.50 -16.98
N LEU A 34 -7.74 7.06 -16.89
CA LEU A 34 -6.78 7.07 -17.99
C LEU A 34 -7.30 6.30 -19.21
N GLU A 35 -7.75 5.06 -19.02
CA GLU A 35 -8.32 4.22 -20.08
C GLU A 35 -9.54 4.87 -20.73
N ARG A 36 -10.47 5.39 -19.92
CA ARG A 36 -11.68 6.07 -20.42
C ARG A 36 -11.31 7.29 -21.26
N ARG A 37 -10.39 8.14 -20.79
CA ARG A 37 -9.99 9.34 -21.50
C ARG A 37 -9.23 9.03 -22.79
N LYS A 38 -8.35 8.04 -22.78
CA LYS A 38 -7.68 7.52 -23.99
C LYS A 38 -8.70 7.05 -25.02
N LYS A 39 -9.69 6.25 -24.60
CA LYS A 39 -10.74 5.74 -25.50
C LYS A 39 -11.59 6.84 -26.12
N LEU A 40 -11.84 7.92 -25.38
CA LEU A 40 -12.63 9.06 -25.85
C LEU A 40 -11.81 10.11 -26.62
N GLY A 41 -10.49 9.94 -26.74
CA GLY A 41 -9.61 10.97 -27.31
C GLY A 41 -9.55 12.26 -26.50
N LEU A 42 -9.91 12.22 -25.21
CA LEU A 42 -9.99 13.37 -24.29
C LEU A 42 -8.74 13.54 -23.43
N ILE A 43 -7.60 13.07 -23.94
CA ILE A 43 -6.34 13.08 -23.22
C ILE A 43 -5.29 13.82 -24.03
N ASP A 44 -4.70 14.85 -23.41
CA ASP A 44 -3.50 15.47 -23.94
C ASP A 44 -2.24 14.80 -23.35
N LYS A 45 -1.10 14.98 -24.02
CA LYS A 45 0.17 14.34 -23.62
C LYS A 45 0.66 14.79 -22.23
N PRO A 46 0.61 16.07 -21.85
CA PRO A 46 0.98 16.50 -20.49
C PRO A 46 0.15 15.83 -19.40
N TYR A 47 -1.16 15.79 -19.55
CA TYR A 47 -2.09 15.21 -18.60
C TYR A 47 -1.97 13.67 -18.55
N GLU A 48 -1.73 13.02 -19.69
CA GLU A 48 -1.40 11.59 -19.72
C GLU A 48 -0.15 11.28 -18.89
N ARG A 49 0.93 12.05 -19.07
CA ARG A 49 2.17 11.88 -18.30
C ARG A 49 1.95 12.11 -16.81
N GLN A 50 1.16 13.13 -16.45
CA GLN A 50 0.83 13.39 -15.05
C GLN A 50 0.09 12.20 -14.42
N LEU A 51 -0.94 11.68 -15.08
CA LEU A 51 -1.70 10.52 -14.59
C LEU A 51 -0.82 9.28 -14.45
N LEU A 52 0.05 9.01 -15.42
CA LEU A 52 0.99 7.88 -15.34
C LEU A 52 1.97 8.05 -14.17
N SER A 53 2.49 9.26 -13.95
CA SER A 53 3.38 9.56 -12.82
C SER A 53 2.68 9.35 -11.48
N GLU A 54 1.42 9.77 -11.35
CA GLU A 54 0.63 9.59 -10.13
C GLU A 54 0.36 8.09 -9.87
N ILE A 55 0.03 7.33 -10.92
CA ILE A 55 -0.13 5.87 -10.83
C ILE A 55 1.17 5.19 -10.37
N GLU A 56 2.32 5.58 -10.92
CA GLU A 56 3.63 5.06 -10.52
C GLU A 56 3.98 5.40 -9.07
N GLU A 57 3.70 6.62 -8.62
CA GLU A 57 3.90 7.02 -7.23
C GLU A 57 3.07 6.17 -6.27
N ILE A 58 1.78 5.99 -6.56
CA ILE A 58 0.91 5.14 -5.76
C ILE A 58 1.40 3.69 -5.75
N GLN A 59 1.93 3.19 -6.87
CA GLN A 59 2.50 1.84 -6.93
C GLN A 59 3.73 1.70 -6.03
N ARG A 60 4.59 2.73 -5.96
CA ARG A 60 5.73 2.76 -5.02
C ARG A 60 5.27 2.77 -3.57
N ASP A 61 4.28 3.59 -3.23
CA ASP A 61 3.69 3.63 -1.89
C ASP A 61 3.16 2.25 -1.46
N MET A 62 2.44 1.57 -2.37
CA MET A 62 1.92 0.22 -2.13
C MET A 62 3.03 -0.81 -1.88
N ASP A 63 4.12 -0.75 -2.64
CA ASP A 63 5.26 -1.64 -2.46
C ASP A 63 5.96 -1.40 -1.12
N ASP A 64 6.06 -0.15 -0.69
CA ASP A 64 6.65 0.19 0.60
C ASP A 64 5.77 -0.24 1.78
N TYR A 65 4.44 -0.06 1.71
CA TYR A 65 3.53 -0.62 2.71
C TYR A 65 3.65 -2.15 2.78
N LYS A 66 3.73 -2.83 1.63
CA LYS A 66 3.89 -4.28 1.57
C LYS A 66 5.20 -4.74 2.22
N LYS A 67 6.31 -4.01 2.03
CA LYS A 67 7.58 -4.28 2.71
C LYS A 67 7.46 -4.09 4.22
N GLN A 68 6.82 -3.00 4.66
CA GLN A 68 6.65 -2.68 6.08
C GLN A 68 5.81 -3.74 6.79
N ILE A 69 4.67 -4.14 6.21
CA ILE A 69 3.80 -5.21 6.71
C ILE A 69 4.61 -6.51 6.88
N ARG A 70 5.34 -6.94 5.84
CA ARG A 70 6.17 -8.16 5.90
C ARG A 70 7.24 -8.09 6.99
N SER A 71 7.85 -6.93 7.17
CA SER A 71 8.88 -6.71 8.20
C SER A 71 8.29 -6.82 9.62
N LEU A 72 7.12 -6.23 9.85
CA LEU A 72 6.40 -6.33 11.13
C LEU A 72 5.93 -7.76 11.40
N GLU A 73 5.34 -8.43 10.42
CA GLU A 73 4.92 -9.84 10.52
C GLU A 73 6.11 -10.76 10.84
N SER A 74 7.25 -10.55 10.18
CA SER A 74 8.48 -11.32 10.44
C SER A 74 9.04 -11.08 11.84
N ARG A 75 9.00 -9.83 12.33
CA ARG A 75 9.38 -9.49 13.71
C ARG A 75 8.46 -10.19 14.72
N ARG A 76 7.16 -10.19 14.46
CA ARG A 76 6.16 -10.86 15.30
C ARG A 76 6.43 -12.36 15.41
N ILE A 77 6.58 -13.06 14.29
CA ILE A 77 6.86 -14.51 14.26
C ILE A 77 8.13 -14.84 15.06
N ARG A 78 9.20 -14.06 14.90
CA ARG A 78 10.43 -14.26 15.69
C ARG A 78 10.20 -14.08 17.18
N SER A 79 9.43 -13.07 17.58
CA SER A 79 9.11 -12.80 18.98
C SER A 79 8.21 -13.85 19.63
N GLU A 80 7.31 -14.46 18.85
CA GLU A 80 6.46 -15.57 19.28
C GLU A 80 7.30 -16.84 19.48
N ASN A 81 8.18 -17.16 18.54
CA ASN A 81 9.07 -18.32 18.61
C ASN A 81 10.06 -18.26 19.79
N LEU A 82 10.56 -17.07 20.13
CA LEU A 82 11.49 -16.87 21.26
C LEU A 82 10.85 -17.07 22.64
N ARG A 83 9.51 -17.11 22.74
CA ARG A 83 8.78 -17.30 24.01
C ARG A 83 8.17 -18.69 24.17
N GLY A 84 8.16 -19.48 23.09
CA GLY A 84 7.77 -20.89 23.13
C GLY A 84 8.91 -21.85 23.49
N LEU A 85 10.12 -21.32 23.70
CA LEU A 85 11.29 -21.96 24.29
C LEU A 85 11.43 -21.48 25.75
#